data_AF-A0A9C9G9X3-F1
#
_entry.id   AF-A0A9C9G9X3-F1
#
_cell.length_a   1.000
_cell.length_b   1.000
_cell.length_c   1.000
_cell.angle_alpha   90.00
_cell.angle_beta   90.00
_cell.angle_gamma   90.00
#
_symmetry.space_group_name_H-M   'P 1'
#
loop_
_entity.id
_entity.type
_entity.pdbx_description
1 polymer ?
#
loop_
_entity_poly.entity_id
_entity_poly.type
_entity_poly.pdbx_seq_one_letter_code
_entity_poly.pdbx_strand_id
1 'polypeptide(L)'
;MLALMQGIAKVHVDLPESQPINPEQVFSAVEDAGSSGQLGRQITHGGLYYEASKSRPGMLDRVLPDGTRRTGHFENGFFVPE
;
A
#
# COMPACT_ATOMS: atom_id res chain seq x y z
N MET A 1 42.21 6.48 -18.99
CA MET A 1 42.17 7.62 -18.05
C MET A 1 43.07 8.77 -18.47
N LEU A 2 44.31 8.53 -18.90
CA LEU A 2 45.28 9.60 -19.25
C LEU A 2 44.70 10.66 -20.21
N ALA A 3 44.05 10.26 -21.30
CA ALA A 3 43.43 11.19 -22.26
C ALA A 3 42.26 12.02 -21.69
N LEU A 4 41.48 11.46 -20.76
CA LEU A 4 40.42 12.18 -20.05
C LEU A 4 41.03 13.18 -19.05
N MET A 5 42.06 12.75 -18.31
CA MET A 5 42.77 13.58 -17.34
C MET A 5 43.57 14.71 -18.00
N GLN A 6 44.06 14.47 -19.22
CA GLN A 6 44.78 15.47 -20.03
C GLN A 6 43.83 16.39 -20.83
N GLY A 7 42.52 16.22 -20.71
CA GLY A 7 41.53 17.07 -21.38
C GLY A 7 41.43 16.91 -22.90
N ILE A 8 42.02 15.85 -23.46
CA ILE A 8 42.04 15.56 -24.91
C ILE A 8 40.94 14.59 -25.35
N ALA A 9 40.13 14.10 -24.41
CA ALA A 9 38.94 13.29 -24.68
C ALA A 9 37.77 13.73 -23.77
N LYS A 10 36.54 13.45 -24.20
CA LYS A 10 35.31 13.71 -23.44
C LYS A 10 34.48 12.44 -23.33
N VAL A 11 33.79 12.29 -22.20
CA VAL A 11 32.76 11.26 -22.02
C VAL A 11 31.41 11.91 -22.32
N HIS A 12 30.64 11.29 -23.19
CA HIS A 12 29.22 11.58 -23.36
C HIS A 12 28.44 10.46 -22.67
N VAL A 13 27.47 10.82 -21.84
CA VAL A 13 26.56 9.87 -21.20
C VAL A 13 25.17 10.17 -21.73
N ASP A 14 24.67 9.28 -22.57
CA ASP A 14 23.29 9.31 -23.00
C ASP A 14 22.43 8.70 -21.90
N LEU A 15 21.70 9.54 -21.18
CA LEU A 15 20.64 9.07 -20.29
C LEU A 15 19.45 8.71 -21.17
N PRO A 16 19.00 7.45 -21.18
CA PRO A 16 17.79 7.11 -21.91
C PRO A 16 16.62 7.90 -21.35
N GLU A 17 15.71 8.34 -22.22
CA GLU A 17 14.46 8.95 -21.76
C GLU A 17 13.74 7.97 -20.83
N SER A 18 13.39 8.45 -19.64
CA SER A 18 12.58 7.67 -18.71
C SER A 18 11.24 7.42 -19.36
N GLN A 19 10.86 6.14 -19.46
CA GLN A 19 9.51 5.81 -19.89
C GLN A 19 8.52 6.37 -18.86
N PRO A 20 7.39 6.96 -19.32
CA PRO A 20 6.33 7.39 -18.41
C PRO A 20 5.83 6.20 -17.60
N ILE A 21 5.72 6.38 -16.29
CA ILE A 21 5.03 5.40 -15.44
C ILE A 21 3.54 5.47 -15.77
N ASN A 22 2.93 4.31 -16.04
CA ASN A 22 1.49 4.20 -16.17
C ASN A 22 0.86 4.21 -14.75
N PRO A 23 0.13 5.28 -14.35
CA PRO A 23 -0.44 5.36 -13.02
C PRO A 23 -1.48 4.27 -12.77
N GLU A 24 -2.29 3.92 -13.77
CA GLU A 24 -3.31 2.88 -13.66
C GLU A 24 -2.69 1.53 -13.29
N GLN A 25 -1.55 1.17 -13.88
CA GLN A 25 -0.81 -0.06 -13.52
C GLN A 25 -0.26 -0.03 -12.09
N VAL A 26 0.15 1.15 -11.60
CA VAL A 26 0.66 1.29 -10.23
C VAL A 26 -0.48 1.13 -9.22
N PHE A 27 -1.64 1.74 -9.49
CA PHE A 27 -2.76 1.73 -8.58
C PHE A 27 -3.58 0.43 -8.63
N SER A 28 -3.63 -0.27 -9.76
CA SER A 28 -4.38 -1.53 -9.88
C SER A 28 -3.89 -2.58 -8.87
N ALA A 29 -2.58 -2.69 -8.66
CA ALA A 29 -2.01 -3.62 -7.69
C ALA A 29 -2.46 -3.31 -6.24
N VAL A 30 -2.62 -2.03 -5.90
CA VAL A 30 -3.08 -1.59 -4.59
C VAL A 30 -4.57 -1.89 -4.41
N GLU A 31 -5.38 -1.65 -5.45
CA GLU A 31 -6.81 -1.95 -5.46
C GLU A 31 -7.09 -3.45 -5.33
N ASP A 32 -6.35 -4.29 -6.06
CA ASP A 32 -6.43 -5.75 -5.99
C ASP A 32 -6.04 -6.28 -4.60
N ALA A 33 -4.96 -5.75 -4.02
CA ALA A 33 -4.54 -6.10 -2.67
C ALA A 33 -5.54 -5.61 -1.60
N GLY A 34 -6.21 -4.48 -1.83
CA GLY A 34 -7.27 -3.94 -0.98
C GLY A 34 -8.52 -4.82 -1.00
N SER A 35 -9.00 -5.19 -2.19
CA SER A 35 -10.21 -6.01 -2.35
C SER A 35 -10.06 -7.42 -1.76
N SER A 36 -8.88 -8.03 -1.89
CA SER A 36 -8.52 -9.33 -1.30
C SER A 36 -8.19 -9.26 0.21
N GLY A 37 -8.07 -8.05 0.78
CA GLY A 37 -7.64 -7.81 2.15
C GLY A 37 -6.16 -8.14 2.42
N GLN A 38 -5.38 -8.48 1.39
CA GLN A 38 -3.93 -8.71 1.52
C GLN A 38 -3.19 -7.45 1.94
N LEU A 39 -3.62 -6.29 1.42
CA LEU A 39 -3.00 -5.00 1.75
C LEU A 39 -3.08 -4.71 3.24
N GLY A 40 -4.27 -4.88 3.84
CA GLY A 40 -4.47 -4.71 5.29
C GLY A 40 -3.54 -5.61 6.10
N ARG A 41 -3.40 -6.88 5.72
CA ARG A 41 -2.50 -7.84 6.39
C ARG A 41 -1.02 -7.48 6.28
N GLN A 42 -0.59 -6.86 5.19
CA GLN A 42 0.81 -6.49 4.98
C GLN A 42 1.22 -5.20 5.71
N ILE A 43 0.31 -4.22 5.81
CA ILE A 43 0.62 -2.91 6.42
C ILE A 43 0.41 -2.90 7.94
N THR A 44 -0.46 -3.76 8.47
CA THR A 44 -0.72 -3.84 9.92
C THR A 44 0.22 -4.86 10.58
N HIS A 45 1.22 -4.33 11.29
CA HIS A 45 2.22 -5.17 11.99
C HIS A 45 1.63 -5.88 13.23
N GLY A 46 0.54 -5.36 13.78
CA GLY A 46 -0.25 -6.01 14.81
C GLY A 46 -1.48 -6.61 14.16
N GLY A 47 -1.65 -7.93 14.23
CA GLY A 47 -2.70 -8.64 13.48
C GLY A 47 -4.16 -8.31 13.86
N LEU A 48 -4.41 -7.26 14.65
CA LEU A 48 -5.73 -6.68 14.85
C LEU A 48 -5.83 -5.36 14.09
N TYR A 49 -6.85 -5.23 13.24
CA TYR A 49 -7.13 -3.97 12.56
C TYR A 49 -8.63 -3.73 12.37
N TYR A 50 -8.99 -2.52 11.98
CA TYR A 50 -10.36 -2.09 11.75
C TYR A 50 -10.52 -1.62 10.31
N GLU A 51 -11.54 -2.11 9.61
CA GLU A 51 -11.92 -1.66 8.27
C GLU A 51 -13.40 -1.26 8.24
N ALA A 52 -13.82 -0.49 7.23
CA ALA A 52 -15.23 -0.22 7.04
C ALA A 52 -16.00 -1.54 6.87
N SER A 53 -17.12 -1.68 7.57
CA SER A 53 -17.90 -2.92 7.49
C SER A 53 -18.46 -3.10 6.08
N LYS A 54 -18.24 -4.28 5.52
CA LYS A 54 -18.76 -4.65 4.20
C LYS A 54 -20.26 -4.93 4.22
N SER A 55 -20.82 -5.22 5.39
CA SER A 55 -22.20 -5.68 5.56
C SER A 55 -23.11 -4.63 6.20
N ARG A 56 -22.55 -3.69 6.99
CA ARG A 56 -23.32 -2.65 7.69
C ARG A 56 -22.72 -1.26 7.45
N PRO A 57 -23.27 -0.45 6.52
CA PRO A 57 -22.83 0.93 6.32
C PRO A 57 -22.85 1.73 7.63
N GLY A 58 -21.79 2.49 7.88
CA GLY A 58 -21.61 3.27 9.11
C GLY A 58 -20.92 2.52 10.26
N MET A 59 -20.64 1.23 10.09
CA MET A 59 -19.97 0.39 11.09
C MET A 59 -18.55 0.01 10.67
N LEU A 60 -17.79 -0.55 11.61
CA LEU A 60 -16.45 -1.09 11.38
C LEU A 60 -16.42 -2.60 11.61
N ASP A 61 -15.67 -3.32 10.78
CA ASP A 61 -15.27 -4.70 11.06
C ASP A 61 -13.94 -4.69 11.80
N ARG A 62 -13.94 -5.22 13.04
CA ARG A 62 -12.71 -5.59 13.75
C ARG A 62 -12.23 -6.93 13.23
N VAL A 63 -11.07 -6.92 12.56
CA VAL A 63 -10.45 -8.09 11.94
C VAL A 63 -9.32 -8.59 12.81
N LEU A 64 -9.37 -9.87 13.17
CA LEU A 64 -8.36 -10.57 13.95
C LEU A 64 -7.30 -11.23 13.02
N PRO A 65 -6.15 -11.67 13.57
CA PRO A 65 -5.07 -12.22 12.75
C PRO A 65 -5.46 -13.50 12.01
N ASP A 66 -6.42 -14.26 12.55
CA ASP A 66 -6.99 -15.47 11.96
C ASP A 66 -8.03 -15.19 10.85
N GLY A 67 -8.30 -13.91 10.57
CA GLY A 67 -9.31 -13.47 9.60
C GLY A 67 -10.73 -13.40 10.16
N THR A 68 -10.94 -13.74 11.44
CA THR A 68 -12.24 -13.61 12.10
C THR A 68 -12.65 -12.14 12.18
N ARG A 69 -13.93 -11.87 11.89
CA ARG A 69 -14.49 -10.52 11.80
C ARG A 69 -15.59 -10.32 12.82
N ARG A 70 -15.62 -9.14 13.45
CA ARG A 70 -16.71 -8.70 14.31
C ARG A 70 -17.09 -7.26 13.97
N THR A 71 -18.32 -7.04 13.54
CA THR A 71 -18.84 -5.72 13.23
C THR A 71 -19.19 -4.96 14.52
N GLY A 72 -18.94 -3.66 14.55
CA GLY A 72 -19.14 -2.82 15.73
C GLY A 72 -18.74 -1.37 15.47
N HIS A 73 -18.86 -0.54 16.48
CA HIS A 73 -18.50 0.88 16.42
C HIS A 73 -17.62 1.25 17.62
N PHE A 74 -17.03 2.44 17.60
CA PHE A 74 -16.33 2.97 18.77
C PHE A 74 -17.27 3.85 19.58
N GLU A 75 -17.38 3.57 20.87
CA GLU A 75 -18.08 4.37 21.85
C GLU A 75 -17.10 4.70 22.99
N ASN A 76 -16.88 5.99 23.25
CA ASN A 76 -15.96 6.46 24.30
C ASN A 76 -14.54 5.86 24.22
N GLY A 77 -14.05 5.57 23.01
CA GLY A 77 -12.73 4.97 22.78
C GLY A 77 -12.69 3.44 22.90
N PHE A 78 -13.80 2.78 23.21
CA PHE A 78 -13.92 1.33 23.26
C PHE A 78 -14.67 0.79 22.06
N PHE A 79 -14.21 -0.34 21.51
CA PHE A 79 -14.91 -1.00 20.43
C PHE A 79 -16.09 -1.81 20.97
N VAL A 80 -17.31 -1.41 20.61
CA VAL A 80 -18.57 -2.06 20.99
C VAL A 80 -19.06 -2.92 19.81
N PRO A 81 -19.09 -4.26 19.96
CA PRO A 81 -19.62 -5.17 18.95
C PRO A 81 -21.15 -5.10 18.90
N GLU A 82 -21.73 -5.24 17.70
CA GLU A 82 -23.19 -5.36 17.49
C GLU A 82 -23.65 -6.78 17.14
#